data_AF-A0A8T1K626-F1
#
_entry.id   AF-A0A8T1K626-F1
#
_cell.length_a   1.000
_cell.length_b   1.000
_cell.length_c   1.000
_cell.angle_alpha   90.00
_cell.angle_beta   90.00
_cell.angle_gamma   90.00
#
_symmetry.space_group_name_H-M   'P 1'
#
loop_
_entity.id
_entity.type
_entity.pdbx_description
1 polymer ?
#
loop_
_entity_poly.entity_id
_entity_poly.type
_entity_poly.pdbx_seq_one_letter_code
_entity_poly.pdbx_strand_id
1 'polypeptide(L)'
;MSWMRFAKDMYDGRIEQICILPDLERMKSEAEELKQLHAASTTESEDTLSAKTKKERFDEESWDSLKASPFYDVLWDEIPAELPQDKGIQNEIDLVPGTKYCVTPQ
;
A
#
# COMPACT_ATOMS: atom_id res chain seq x y z
N MET A 1 -2.62 -25.67 -14.07
CA MET A 1 -1.82 -24.59 -14.67
C MET A 1 -0.86 -24.08 -13.61
N SER A 2 0.45 -23.97 -13.89
CA SER A 2 1.40 -23.37 -12.94
C SER A 2 1.31 -21.85 -13.03
N TRP A 3 1.40 -21.16 -11.88
CA TRP A 3 1.43 -19.69 -11.80
C TRP A 3 2.46 -19.06 -12.73
N MET A 4 3.65 -19.69 -12.83
CA MET A 4 4.73 -19.21 -13.71
C MET A 4 4.33 -19.18 -15.19
N ARG A 5 3.51 -20.13 -15.63
CA ARG A 5 3.01 -20.18 -17.02
C ARG A 5 1.94 -19.12 -17.25
N PHE A 6 1.02 -18.97 -16.30
CA PHE A 6 -0.01 -17.93 -16.32
C PHE A 6 0.59 -16.52 -16.37
N ALA A 7 1.59 -16.24 -15.52
CA ALA A 7 2.31 -14.97 -15.53
C ALA A 7 3.02 -14.73 -16.86
N LYS A 8 3.68 -15.75 -17.42
CA LYS A 8 4.32 -15.65 -18.74
C LYS A 8 3.31 -15.36 -19.85
N ASP A 9 2.15 -16.00 -19.82
CA ASP A 9 1.08 -15.77 -20.80
C ASP A 9 0.50 -14.34 -20.72
N MET A 10 0.47 -13.74 -19.53
CA MET A 10 0.15 -12.33 -19.32
C MET A 10 1.22 -11.40 -19.92
N TYR A 11 2.50 -11.64 -19.66
CA TYR A 11 3.59 -10.83 -20.19
C TYR A 11 3.70 -10.90 -21.71
N ASP A 12 3.50 -12.08 -22.27
CA ASP A 12 3.57 -12.31 -23.71
C ASP A 12 2.31 -11.83 -24.46
N GLY A 13 1.34 -11.22 -23.76
CA GLY A 13 0.09 -10.73 -24.34
C GLY A 13 -0.85 -11.84 -24.84
N ARG A 14 -0.60 -13.10 -24.47
CA ARG A 14 -1.47 -14.24 -24.83
C ARG A 14 -2.78 -14.24 -24.03
N ILE A 15 -2.79 -13.58 -22.88
CA ILE A 15 -3.98 -13.35 -22.06
C ILE A 15 -4.25 -11.85 -22.09
N GLU A 16 -5.28 -11.46 -22.82
CA GLU A 16 -5.68 -10.05 -22.98
C GLU A 16 -6.61 -9.58 -21.86
N GLN A 17 -7.28 -10.52 -21.17
CA GLN A 17 -8.28 -10.22 -20.15
C GLN A 17 -8.20 -11.22 -18.99
N ILE A 18 -8.37 -10.72 -17.78
CA ILE A 18 -8.58 -11.52 -16.56
C ILE A 18 -9.92 -11.09 -15.96
N CYS A 19 -10.78 -12.06 -15.68
CA CYS A 19 -11.98 -11.86 -14.88
C CYS A 19 -11.76 -12.43 -13.48
N ILE A 20 -11.83 -11.57 -12.46
CA ILE A 20 -11.83 -11.98 -11.05
C ILE A 20 -13.30 -12.10 -10.64
N LEU A 21 -13.75 -13.32 -10.36
CA LEU A 21 -15.07 -13.56 -9.79
C LEU A 21 -14.97 -13.41 -8.27
N PRO A 22 -15.59 -12.38 -7.67
CA PRO A 22 -15.60 -12.26 -6.23
C PRO A 22 -16.43 -13.41 -5.65
N ASP A 23 -15.83 -14.15 -4.73
CA ASP A 23 -16.55 -15.09 -3.87
C ASP A 23 -17.26 -14.26 -2.79
N LEU A 24 -18.47 -13.82 -3.10
CA LEU A 24 -19.22 -12.88 -2.26
C LEU A 24 -19.47 -13.43 -0.85
N GLU A 25 -19.62 -14.75 -0.72
CA GLU A 25 -19.83 -15.39 0.58
C GLU A 25 -18.54 -15.42 1.40
N ARG A 26 -17.40 -15.76 0.78
CA ARG A 26 -16.10 -15.69 1.46
C ARG A 26 -15.73 -14.26 1.84
N MET A 27 -15.99 -13.29 0.97
CA MET A 27 -15.66 -11.88 1.20
C MET A 27 -16.46 -11.27 2.36
N LYS A 28 -17.73 -11.67 2.55
CA LYS A 28 -18.51 -11.26 3.72
C LYS A 28 -17.95 -11.85 5.01
N SER A 29 -17.55 -13.12 4.99
CA SER A 29 -16.95 -13.79 6.14
C SER A 29 -15.62 -13.14 6.55
N GLU A 30 -14.72 -12.93 5.58
CA GLU A 30 -13.43 -12.26 5.81
C GLU A 30 -13.62 -10.83 6.31
N ALA A 31 -14.62 -10.10 5.81
CA ALA A 31 -14.92 -8.76 6.30
C ALA A 31 -15.43 -8.75 7.75
N GLU A 32 -16.26 -9.72 8.16
CA GLU A 32 -16.70 -9.85 9.55
C GLU A 32 -15.55 -10.30 10.48
N GLU A 33 -14.67 -11.20 10.04
CA GLU A 33 -13.47 -11.56 10.79
C GLU A 33 -12.52 -10.37 10.94
N LEU A 34 -12.31 -9.58 9.89
CA LEU A 34 -11.50 -8.36 9.96
C LEU A 34 -12.12 -7.31 10.89
N LYS A 35 -13.44 -7.15 10.90
CA LYS A 35 -14.12 -6.27 11.88
C LYS A 35 -13.92 -6.75 13.31
N GLN A 36 -14.00 -8.06 13.54
CA GLN A 36 -13.75 -8.65 14.86
C GLN A 36 -12.30 -8.48 15.29
N LEU A 37 -11.34 -8.68 14.39
CA LEU A 37 -9.92 -8.42 14.65
C LEU A 37 -9.65 -6.94 14.93
N HIS A 38 -10.30 -6.03 14.20
CA HIS A 38 -10.15 -4.59 14.41
C HIS A 38 -10.78 -4.15 15.74
N ALA A 39 -11.93 -4.72 16.11
CA ALA A 39 -12.57 -4.50 17.41
C ALA A 39 -11.71 -5.08 18.55
N ALA A 40 -11.21 -6.31 18.40
CA ALA A 40 -10.33 -6.97 19.34
C ALA A 40 -9.00 -6.22 19.51
N SER A 41 -8.43 -5.70 18.41
CA SER A 41 -7.24 -4.86 18.41
C SER A 41 -7.47 -3.53 19.12
N THR A 42 -8.68 -2.97 19.03
CA THR A 42 -9.04 -1.75 19.76
C THR A 42 -9.17 -2.01 21.27
N THR A 43 -9.67 -3.19 21.67
CA THR A 43 -9.78 -3.57 23.09
C THR A 43 -8.46 -4.04 23.69
N GLU A 44 -7.62 -4.79 22.96
CA GLU A 44 -6.28 -5.17 23.44
C GLU A 44 -5.30 -3.98 23.44
N SER A 45 -5.54 -2.96 22.60
CA SER A 45 -4.82 -1.68 22.69
C SER A 45 -5.13 -0.92 23.98
N GLU A 46 -6.24 -1.19 24.68
CA GLU A 46 -6.60 -0.50 25.94
C GLU A 46 -6.21 -1.30 27.21
N ASP A 47 -5.77 -2.55 27.07
CA ASP A 47 -5.15 -3.31 28.18
C ASP A 47 -3.64 -3.57 27.97
N THR A 48 -3.08 -3.22 26.80
CA THR A 48 -1.62 -3.24 26.52
C THR A 48 -1.03 -1.91 26.06
N LEU A 49 -1.77 -0.79 26.19
CA LEU A 49 -1.17 0.56 26.24
C LEU A 49 -0.36 0.71 27.53
N SER A 50 0.77 0.02 27.57
CA SER A 50 1.95 0.58 28.22
C SER A 50 2.03 2.04 27.79
N ALA A 51 2.21 2.93 28.76
CA ALA A 51 2.27 4.37 28.62
C ALA A 51 3.48 4.83 27.80
N LYS A 52 3.60 4.35 26.55
CA LYS A 52 4.62 4.77 25.60
C LYS A 52 4.40 6.24 25.33
N THR A 53 5.41 7.03 25.68
CA THR A 53 5.35 8.48 25.50
C THR A 53 5.30 8.80 24.00
N LYS A 54 4.70 9.93 23.61
CA LYS A 54 4.66 10.38 22.19
C LYS A 54 6.02 10.29 21.47
N LYS A 55 7.11 10.53 22.20
CA LYS A 55 8.49 10.40 21.72
C LYS A 55 8.86 8.96 21.34
N GLU A 56 8.42 7.98 22.11
CA GLU A 56 8.73 6.57 21.87
C GLU A 56 8.07 6.05 20.59
N ARG A 57 6.82 6.45 20.32
CA ARG A 57 6.15 6.15 19.04
C ARG A 57 6.87 6.81 17.86
N PHE A 58 7.32 8.05 18.03
CA PHE A 58 8.04 8.76 16.98
C PHE A 58 9.42 8.16 16.69
N ASP A 59 10.15 7.74 17.71
CA ASP A 59 11.47 7.11 17.55
C ASP A 59 11.33 5.69 16.96
N GLU A 60 10.30 4.92 17.34
CA GLU A 60 10.03 3.57 16.83
C GLU A 60 9.48 3.57 15.38
N GLU A 61 8.71 4.60 14.99
CA GLU A 61 8.25 4.81 13.60
C GLU A 61 9.13 5.82 12.82
N SER A 62 10.30 6.15 13.36
CA SER A 62 11.22 7.11 12.75
C SER A 62 11.72 6.62 11.39
N TRP A 63 12.10 7.57 10.53
CA TRP A 63 12.89 7.30 9.32
C TRP A 63 14.11 6.43 9.60
N ASP A 64 14.75 6.57 10.76
CA ASP A 64 15.90 5.74 11.15
C ASP A 64 15.51 4.28 11.45
N SER A 65 14.35 4.06 12.06
CA SER A 65 13.78 2.72 12.29
C SER A 65 13.37 2.06 10.99
N LEU A 66 12.85 2.83 10.03
CA LEU A 66 12.59 2.37 8.67
C LEU A 66 13.88 1.96 7.96
N LYS A 67 15.02 2.64 8.19
CA LYS A 67 16.32 2.31 7.58
C LYS A 67 16.91 0.99 8.08
N ALA A 68 16.54 0.59 9.29
CA ALA A 68 16.91 -0.71 9.85
C ALA A 68 16.03 -1.87 9.34
N SER A 69 14.93 -1.56 8.64
CA SER A 69 14.04 -2.57 8.07
C SER A 69 14.70 -3.25 6.86
N PRO A 70 14.63 -4.58 6.73
CA PRO A 70 15.13 -5.29 5.55
C PRO A 70 14.37 -4.94 4.26
N PHE A 71 13.26 -4.21 4.37
CA PHE A 71 12.51 -3.66 3.23
C PHE A 71 13.02 -2.29 2.77
N TYR A 72 13.92 -1.67 3.51
CA TYR A 72 14.45 -0.35 3.20
C TYR A 72 15.22 -0.34 1.87
N ASP A 73 16.04 -1.36 1.63
CA ASP A 73 16.84 -1.48 0.41
C ASP A 73 15.95 -1.61 -0.84
N VAL A 74 14.79 -2.27 -0.72
CA VAL A 74 13.80 -2.37 -1.82
C VAL A 74 13.15 -1.03 -2.15
N LEU A 75 13.06 -0.12 -1.17
CA LEU A 75 12.44 1.20 -1.33
C LEU A 75 13.42 2.25 -1.87
N TRP A 76 14.74 1.99 -1.81
CA TRP A 76 15.80 2.94 -2.16
C TRP A 76 16.83 2.40 -3.15
N ASP A 77 16.55 1.28 -3.80
CA ASP A 77 17.34 0.80 -4.93
C ASP A 77 17.15 1.77 -6.10
N GLU A 78 18.02 2.78 -6.13
CA GLU A 78 18.22 3.82 -7.15
C GLU A 78 16.94 4.41 -7.77
N ILE A 79 16.67 5.69 -7.45
CA ILE A 79 15.79 6.50 -8.29
C ILE A 79 16.40 6.46 -9.71
N PRO A 80 15.75 5.81 -10.69
CA PRO A 80 16.35 5.66 -12.00
C PRO A 80 16.51 7.07 -12.60
N ALA A 81 17.70 7.35 -13.13
CA ALA A 81 18.00 8.64 -13.74
C ALA A 81 17.05 8.95 -14.92
N GLU A 82 16.47 7.90 -15.50
CA GLU A 82 15.43 7.99 -16.52
C GLU A 82 14.07 7.68 -15.92
N LEU A 83 13.10 8.57 -16.18
CA LEU A 83 11.70 8.33 -15.82
C LEU A 83 11.21 7.04 -16.52
N PRO A 84 10.37 6.24 -15.84
CA PRO A 84 9.77 5.07 -16.48
C PRO A 84 9.02 5.50 -17.75
N GLN A 85 9.03 4.65 -18.77
CA GLN A 85 8.29 4.90 -20.00
C GLN A 85 6.85 5.32 -19.69
N ASP A 86 6.43 6.44 -20.28
CA ASP A 86 5.07 6.94 -20.13
C ASP A 86 4.10 5.89 -20.67
N LYS A 87 3.29 5.33 -19.77
CA LYS A 87 2.27 4.33 -20.09
C LYS A 87 0.99 4.97 -20.63
N GLY A 88 0.98 6.30 -20.82
CA GLY A 88 -0.18 7.06 -21.29
C GLY A 88 -1.30 7.18 -20.24
N ILE A 89 -1.03 6.80 -18.98
CA ILE A 89 -1.99 6.92 -17.88
C ILE A 89 -1.86 8.33 -17.32
N GLN A 90 -2.84 9.18 -17.63
CA GLN A 90 -2.93 10.53 -17.09
C GLN A 90 -3.74 10.51 -15.79
N ASN A 91 -3.13 10.95 -14.69
CA ASN A 91 -3.84 11.20 -13.44
C ASN A 91 -4.29 12.66 -13.43
N GLU A 92 -5.59 12.89 -13.61
CA GLU A 92 -6.19 14.21 -13.42
C GLU A 92 -6.59 14.39 -11.96
N ILE A 93 -6.24 15.53 -11.37
CA ILE A 93 -6.70 15.91 -10.03
C ILE A 93 -7.78 16.96 -10.21
N ASP A 94 -9.03 16.59 -9.89
CA ASP A 94 -10.15 17.53 -9.90
C ASP A 94 -9.98 18.57 -8.78
N LEU A 95 -9.53 19.76 -9.14
CA LEU A 95 -9.44 20.87 -8.21
C LEU A 95 -10.80 21.56 -8.09
N VAL A 96 -11.35 21.55 -6.89
CA VAL A 96 -12.56 22.31 -6.57
C VAL A 96 -12.24 23.82 -6.69
N PRO A 97 -13.12 24.63 -7.33
CA PRO A 97 -12.96 26.08 -7.39
C PRO A 97 -12.76 26.69 -6.00
N GLY A 98 -11.65 27.39 -5.80
CA GLY A 98 -11.28 27.99 -4.51
C GLY A 98 -10.19 27.24 -3.72
N THR A 99 -9.79 26.04 -4.17
CA THR A 99 -8.66 25.32 -3.55
C THR A 99 -7.34 26.00 -3.88
N LYS A 100 -6.54 26.28 -2.83
CA LYS A 100 -5.17 26.75 -3.00
C LYS A 100 -4.23 25.55 -3.00
N TYR A 101 -3.40 25.42 -4.03
CA TYR A 101 -2.32 24.45 -4.06
C TYR A 101 -0.99 25.18 -3.86
N CYS A 102 -0.10 24.60 -3.05
CA CYS A 102 1.24 25.12 -2.85
C CYS A 102 2.18 24.44 -3.87
N VAL A 103 2.94 25.25 -4.61
CA VAL A 103 3.99 24.76 -5.50
C VAL A 103 5.34 25.09 -4.86
N THR A 104 6.22 24.10 -4.77
CA THR A 104 7.61 24.32 -4.35
C THR A 104 8.40 24.85 -5.55
N PRO A 105 9.10 26.00 -5.45
CA PRO A 105 10.01 26.45 -6.49
C PRO A 105 11.13 25.42 -6.69
N GLN A 106 11.49 25.18 -7.95
CA GLN A 106 12.59 24.30 -8.34
C GLN A 106 13.92 25.05 -8.38
#